data_AF-A0A6G1WUJ3-F1
#
_entry.id   AF-A0A6G1WUJ3-F1
#
_cell.length_a   1.000
_cell.length_b   1.000
_cell.length_c   1.000
_cell.angle_alpha   90.00
_cell.angle_beta   90.00
_cell.angle_gamma   90.00
#
_symmetry.space_group_name_H-M   'P 1'
#
loop_
_entity.id
_entity.type
_entity.pdbx_description
1 polymer ?
#
loop_
_entity_poly.entity_id
_entity_poly.type
_entity_poly.pdbx_seq_one_letter_code
_entity_poly.pdbx_strand_id
1 'polypeptide(L)'
;MNVFQNSLAECWKNGNRVGRHLLYDIKNRGYTGSRSNLERLLKVWREAENIQPDDPPPDVDVSEPVRDPDPGHMISSVVAAALCIKPRGLLTDRQAGKANALKQGSTVFAIMRGLALRFNGILRSRNSEALAKWIDDPLTPSLRQHAFRQRFAPGY
;
A
#
# COMPACT_ATOMS: atom_id res chain seq x y z
N MET A 1 -10.79 13.90 -28.74
CA MET A 1 -9.75 13.31 -27.87
C MET A 1 -8.51 13.10 -28.73
N ASN A 2 -7.36 13.67 -28.37
CA ASN A 2 -6.13 13.61 -29.17
C ASN A 2 -5.55 12.17 -29.15
N VAL A 3 -4.94 11.69 -30.25
CA VAL A 3 -4.31 10.35 -30.37
C VAL A 3 -3.38 10.03 -29.18
N PHE A 4 -2.65 11.03 -28.68
CA PHE A 4 -1.78 10.89 -27.51
C PHE A 4 -2.55 10.71 -26.20
N GLN A 5 -3.72 11.34 -26.04
CA GLN A 5 -4.57 11.14 -24.87
C GLN A 5 -5.16 9.73 -24.84
N ASN A 6 -5.52 9.17 -26.00
CA ASN A 6 -6.00 7.78 -26.09
C ASN A 6 -4.90 6.78 -25.70
N SER A 7 -3.67 6.99 -26.21
CA SER A 7 -2.51 6.17 -25.83
C SER A 7 -2.20 6.29 -24.33
N LEU A 8 -2.25 7.51 -23.77
CA LEU A 8 -2.08 7.73 -22.33
C LEU A 8 -3.18 7.04 -21.51
N ALA A 9 -4.43 7.08 -21.97
CA ALA A 9 -5.55 6.45 -21.30
C ALA A 9 -5.42 4.91 -21.29
N GLU A 10 -4.89 4.32 -22.36
CA GLU A 10 -4.58 2.89 -22.44
C GLU A 10 -3.44 2.50 -21.50
N CYS A 11 -2.32 3.22 -21.50
CA CYS A 11 -1.22 3.01 -20.55
C CYS A 11 -1.69 3.21 -19.09
N TRP A 12 -2.60 4.16 -18.87
CA TRP A 12 -3.23 4.40 -17.58
C TRP A 12 -4.14 3.23 -17.18
N LYS A 13 -4.98 2.71 -18.07
CA LYS A 13 -5.79 1.50 -17.79
C LYS A 13 -4.92 0.28 -17.45
N ASN A 14 -3.75 0.17 -18.06
CA ASN A 14 -2.79 -0.91 -17.82
C ASN A 14 -1.93 -0.71 -16.55
N GLY A 15 -2.23 0.32 -15.73
CA GLY A 15 -1.61 0.52 -14.41
C GLY A 15 -0.32 1.34 -14.40
N ASN A 16 0.15 1.86 -15.54
CA ASN A 16 1.34 2.70 -15.56
C ASN A 16 0.99 4.13 -15.08
N ARG A 17 1.43 4.49 -13.88
CA ARG A 17 1.19 5.81 -13.25
C ARG A 17 2.43 6.72 -13.25
N VAL A 18 3.57 6.23 -13.76
CA VAL A 18 4.86 6.94 -13.69
C VAL A 18 5.01 7.89 -14.87
N GLY A 19 4.86 9.20 -14.60
CA GLY A 19 4.89 10.24 -15.65
C GLY A 19 6.15 10.25 -16.52
N ARG A 20 7.30 9.83 -15.99
CA ARG A 20 8.55 9.68 -16.77
C ARG A 20 8.44 8.59 -17.85
N HIS A 21 7.86 7.44 -17.52
CA HIS A 21 7.69 6.33 -18.47
C HIS A 21 6.66 6.74 -19.53
N LEU A 22 5.53 7.28 -19.09
CA LEU A 22 4.49 7.77 -19.99
C LEU A 22 5.02 8.84 -20.96
N LEU A 23 5.89 9.75 -20.51
CA LEU A 23 6.51 10.76 -21.39
C LEU A 23 7.43 10.13 -22.42
N TYR A 24 8.22 9.14 -22.03
CA TYR A 24 9.12 8.43 -22.94
C TYR A 24 8.32 7.69 -24.02
N ASP A 25 7.28 6.98 -23.62
CA ASP A 25 6.43 6.20 -24.52
C ASP A 25 5.70 7.09 -25.54
N ILE A 26 5.16 8.24 -25.12
CA ILE A 26 4.48 9.16 -26.04
C ILE A 26 5.47 9.94 -26.91
N LYS A 27 6.68 10.24 -26.42
CA LYS A 27 7.72 10.88 -27.23
C LYS A 27 8.16 9.99 -28.40
N ASN A 28 8.31 8.69 -28.16
CA ASN A 28 8.61 7.72 -29.22
C ASN A 28 7.48 7.59 -30.25
N ARG A 29 6.26 8.05 -29.90
CA ARG A 29 5.10 8.11 -30.80
C ARG A 29 4.91 9.48 -31.47
N GLY A 30 5.86 10.41 -31.31
CA GLY A 30 5.84 11.73 -31.95
C GLY A 30 5.23 12.85 -31.11
N TYR A 31 5.08 12.68 -29.79
CA TYR A 31 4.62 13.76 -28.91
C TYR A 31 5.70 14.84 -28.76
N THR A 32 5.36 16.07 -29.15
CA THR A 32 6.26 17.25 -29.10
C THR A 32 6.04 18.13 -27.85
N GLY A 33 5.09 17.80 -26.99
CA GLY A 33 4.77 18.61 -25.81
C GLY A 33 5.78 18.47 -24.66
N SER A 34 5.67 19.38 -23.69
CA SER A 34 6.56 19.43 -22.53
C SER A 34 6.12 18.47 -21.42
N ARG A 35 7.09 18.10 -20.56
CA ARG A 35 6.84 17.30 -19.35
C ARG A 35 5.82 17.95 -18.43
N SER A 36 5.88 19.28 -18.24
CA SER A 36 4.95 20.01 -17.38
C SER A 36 3.51 19.94 -17.91
N ASN A 37 3.32 19.96 -19.23
CA ASN A 37 2.00 19.79 -19.84
C ASN A 37 1.43 18.38 -19.60
N LEU A 38 2.28 17.35 -19.72
CA LEU A 38 1.90 15.99 -19.38
C LEU A 38 1.55 15.86 -17.89
N GLU A 39 2.38 16.38 -16.99
CA GLU A 39 2.15 16.29 -15.54
C GLU A 39 0.85 16.98 -15.12
N ARG A 40 0.50 18.11 -15.76
CA ARG A 40 -0.79 18.79 -15.56
C ARG A 40 -1.97 17.92 -16.00
N LEU A 41 -1.87 17.26 -17.15
CA LEU A 41 -2.93 16.38 -17.64
C LEU A 41 -3.10 15.15 -16.73
N LEU A 42 -2.00 14.53 -16.31
CA LEU A 42 -2.02 13.42 -15.36
C LEU A 42 -2.51 13.85 -13.97
N LYS A 43 -2.29 15.11 -13.56
CA LYS A 43 -2.80 15.65 -12.31
C LYS A 43 -4.33 15.64 -12.30
N VAL A 44 -4.98 16.10 -13.38
CA VAL A 44 -6.44 16.05 -13.51
C VAL A 44 -6.97 14.62 -13.42
N TRP A 45 -6.26 13.64 -13.99
CA TRP A 45 -6.67 12.23 -13.90
C TRP A 45 -6.47 11.63 -12.51
N ARG A 46 -5.38 11.97 -11.81
CA ARG A 46 -5.18 11.59 -10.40
C ARG A 46 -6.23 12.23 -9.49
N GLU A 47 -6.54 13.49 -9.74
CA GLU A 47 -7.58 14.21 -9.03
C GLU A 47 -8.94 13.59 -9.32
N ALA A 48 -9.27 13.23 -10.57
CA ALA A 48 -10.52 12.54 -10.88
C ALA A 48 -10.61 11.13 -10.23
N GLU A 49 -9.49 10.40 -10.10
CA GLU A 49 -9.44 9.15 -9.32
C GLU A 49 -9.58 9.40 -7.81
N ASN A 50 -9.07 10.52 -7.30
CA ASN A 50 -9.19 10.92 -5.89
C ASN A 50 -10.54 11.60 -5.56
N ILE A 51 -11.21 12.19 -6.55
CA ILE A 51 -12.53 12.82 -6.50
C ILE A 51 -13.55 11.82 -7.06
N GLN A 52 -13.47 10.56 -6.66
CA GLN A 52 -14.66 9.72 -6.52
C GLN A 52 -15.00 9.75 -5.02
N PRO A 53 -15.71 10.78 -4.52
CA PRO A 53 -16.15 10.86 -3.14
C PRO A 53 -17.63 10.50 -3.13
N ASP A 54 -17.96 9.21 -3.07
CA ASP A 54 -19.27 8.80 -2.57
C ASP A 54 -19.14 7.80 -1.42
N ASP A 55 -17.94 7.67 -0.88
CA ASP A 55 -17.78 7.14 0.46
C ASP A 55 -16.98 8.15 1.27
N PRO A 56 -17.44 8.51 2.49
CA PRO A 56 -16.59 9.19 3.45
C PRO A 56 -15.26 8.43 3.58
N PRO A 57 -14.16 9.08 4.04
CA PRO A 57 -12.97 8.33 4.43
C PRO A 57 -13.48 7.15 5.26
N PRO A 58 -13.07 5.90 4.95
CA PRO A 58 -13.60 4.75 5.66
C PRO A 58 -13.54 5.11 7.13
N ASP A 59 -14.63 4.88 7.84
CA ASP A 59 -14.59 4.79 9.28
C ASP A 59 -13.65 3.61 9.54
N VAL A 60 -12.35 3.91 9.48
CA VAL A 60 -11.32 3.09 10.05
C VAL A 60 -11.76 3.12 11.48
N ASP A 61 -12.44 2.06 11.90
CA ASP A 61 -12.55 1.73 13.29
C ASP A 61 -11.12 1.87 13.80
N VAL A 62 -10.87 3.01 14.44
CA VAL A 62 -9.58 3.35 15.01
C VAL A 62 -9.56 2.45 16.22
N SER A 63 -9.29 1.16 15.97
CA SER A 63 -9.08 0.17 17.01
C SER A 63 -8.16 0.85 17.99
N GLU A 64 -8.58 0.88 19.25
CA GLU A 64 -7.96 1.72 20.26
C GLU A 64 -6.44 1.67 20.12
N PRO A 65 -5.77 2.83 20.01
CA PRO A 65 -4.36 2.86 19.68
C PRO A 65 -3.58 1.95 20.64
N VAL A 66 -2.92 0.93 20.07
CA VAL A 66 -2.24 -0.08 20.87
C VAL A 66 -1.19 0.59 21.75
N ARG A 67 -1.27 0.32 23.05
CA ARG A 67 -0.37 0.90 24.05
C ARG A 67 0.91 0.09 24.17
N ASP A 68 1.99 0.83 24.41
CA ASP A 68 3.29 0.29 24.77
C ASP A 68 3.14 -0.46 26.11
N PRO A 69 3.59 -1.71 26.24
CA PRO A 69 3.60 -2.39 27.52
C PRO A 69 4.43 -1.66 28.57
N ASP A 70 5.34 -0.76 28.16
CA ASP A 70 6.17 0.01 29.09
C ASP A 70 6.59 1.37 28.47
N PRO A 71 5.89 2.50 28.74
CA PRO A 71 5.14 2.90 29.95
C PRO A 71 3.63 3.20 29.67
N GLY A 72 2.94 2.36 28.90
CA GLY A 72 1.50 2.57 28.59
C GLY A 72 1.20 3.66 27.56
N HIS A 73 2.22 4.22 26.92
CA HIS A 73 2.07 5.29 25.93
C HIS A 73 1.57 4.73 24.59
N MET A 74 0.84 5.52 23.81
CA MET A 74 0.40 5.11 22.47
C MET A 74 1.62 4.81 21.58
N ILE A 75 1.60 3.66 20.91
CA ILE A 75 2.63 3.35 19.92
C ILE A 75 2.33 4.16 18.66
N SER A 76 3.24 5.06 18.30
CA SER A 76 3.12 5.85 17.07
C SER A 76 3.06 4.96 15.83
N SER A 77 2.28 5.37 14.82
CA SER A 77 2.18 4.73 13.51
C SER A 77 3.54 4.55 12.82
N VAL A 78 4.47 5.50 12.98
CA VAL A 78 5.82 5.42 12.43
C VAL A 78 6.61 4.30 13.10
N VAL A 79 6.49 4.17 14.43
CA VAL A 79 7.13 3.10 15.20
C VAL A 79 6.52 1.75 14.83
N ALA A 80 5.20 1.67 14.70
CA ALA A 80 4.53 0.46 14.23
C ALA A 80 5.02 0.07 12.83
N ALA A 81 5.05 0.98 11.87
CA ALA A 81 5.55 0.69 10.51
C ALA A 81 7.00 0.19 10.52
N ALA A 82 7.89 0.82 11.28
CA ALA A 82 9.27 0.37 11.43
C ALA A 82 9.37 -1.04 12.06
N LEU A 83 8.59 -1.29 13.12
CA LEU A 83 8.53 -2.60 13.76
C LEU A 83 7.88 -3.66 12.87
N CYS A 84 6.99 -3.29 11.95
CA CYS A 84 6.32 -4.21 11.04
C CYS A 84 7.33 -4.94 10.13
N ILE A 85 8.29 -4.21 9.57
CA ILE A 85 9.27 -4.76 8.62
C ILE A 85 10.53 -5.34 9.28
N LYS A 86 10.81 -4.96 10.54
CA LYS A 86 12.07 -5.30 11.22
C LYS A 86 12.09 -6.78 11.68
N PRO A 87 13.07 -7.59 11.27
CA PRO A 87 13.19 -9.00 11.70
C PRO A 87 13.35 -9.15 13.21
N ARG A 88 12.87 -10.26 13.77
CA ARG A 88 12.93 -10.52 15.22
C ARG A 88 14.36 -10.52 15.78
N GLY A 89 15.33 -11.11 15.08
CA GLY A 89 16.73 -11.14 15.51
C GLY A 89 17.43 -9.77 15.55
N LEU A 90 16.77 -8.70 15.10
CA LEU A 90 17.30 -7.33 15.15
C LEU A 90 16.52 -6.44 16.13
N LEU A 91 15.51 -6.97 16.83
CA LEU A 91 14.76 -6.23 17.82
C LEU A 91 15.49 -6.24 19.15
N THR A 92 15.52 -5.10 19.83
CA THR A 92 15.80 -5.07 21.27
C THR A 92 14.60 -5.63 22.03
N ASP A 93 14.77 -6.05 23.28
CA ASP A 93 13.69 -6.61 24.11
C ASP A 93 12.49 -5.66 24.21
N ARG A 94 12.76 -4.36 24.37
CA ARG A 94 11.71 -3.32 24.37
C ARG A 94 10.96 -3.24 23.03
N GLN A 95 11.65 -3.36 21.91
CA GLN A 95 11.02 -3.37 20.58
C GLN A 95 10.22 -4.67 20.35
N ALA A 96 10.69 -5.80 20.88
CA ALA A 96 9.99 -7.07 20.84
C ALA A 96 8.69 -6.99 21.66
N GLY A 97 8.71 -6.38 22.84
CA GLY A 97 7.54 -6.08 23.66
C GLY A 97 6.48 -5.29 22.88
N LYS A 98 6.87 -4.17 22.26
CA LYS A 98 5.97 -3.36 21.40
C LYS A 98 5.41 -4.13 20.23
N ALA A 99 6.25 -4.91 19.53
CA ALA A 99 5.80 -5.71 18.39
C ALA A 99 4.83 -6.82 18.80
N ASN A 100 4.97 -7.37 20.01
CA ASN A 100 4.05 -8.37 20.55
C ASN A 100 2.72 -7.72 20.98
N ALA A 101 2.77 -6.55 21.63
CA ALA A 101 1.56 -5.77 21.95
C ALA A 101 0.79 -5.39 20.68
N LEU A 102 1.47 -4.89 19.64
CA LEU A 102 0.86 -4.57 18.35
C LEU A 102 0.24 -5.80 17.66
N LYS A 103 0.85 -6.98 17.80
CA LYS A 103 0.26 -8.22 17.26
C LYS A 103 -1.00 -8.66 18.01
N GLN A 104 -1.05 -8.44 19.32
CA GLN A 104 -2.20 -8.78 20.15
C GLN A 104 -3.36 -7.79 19.96
N GLY A 105 -3.04 -6.49 19.85
CA GLY A 105 -4.03 -5.42 19.72
C GLY A 105 -4.46 -5.10 18.28
N SER A 106 -3.77 -5.60 17.26
CA SER A 106 -4.11 -5.34 15.86
C SER A 106 -3.87 -6.55 14.95
N THR A 107 -4.97 -7.17 14.54
CA THR A 107 -4.96 -8.25 13.53
C THR A 107 -4.33 -7.79 12.22
N VAL A 108 -4.60 -6.54 11.80
CA VAL A 108 -4.01 -5.94 10.61
C VAL A 108 -2.49 -5.86 10.74
N PHE A 109 -1.98 -5.40 11.88
CA PHE A 109 -0.53 -5.37 12.12
C PHE A 109 0.09 -6.78 12.08
N ALA A 110 -0.56 -7.77 12.70
CA ALA A 110 -0.08 -9.15 12.72
C ALA A 110 0.04 -9.72 11.30
N ILE A 111 -0.98 -9.50 10.46
CA ILE A 111 -1.00 -9.92 9.05
C ILE A 111 0.10 -9.19 8.26
N MET A 112 0.16 -7.85 8.34
CA MET A 112 1.13 -7.03 7.60
C MET A 112 2.57 -7.39 7.97
N ARG A 113 2.84 -7.63 9.25
CA ARG A 113 4.14 -8.07 9.74
C ARG A 113 4.51 -9.46 9.22
N GLY A 114 3.55 -10.38 9.16
CA GLY A 114 3.74 -11.69 8.55
C GLY A 114 4.13 -11.60 7.07
N LEU A 115 3.39 -10.80 6.30
CA LEU A 115 3.65 -10.56 4.88
C LEU A 115 5.02 -9.91 4.64
N ALA A 116 5.32 -8.83 5.36
CA ALA A 116 6.58 -8.11 5.23
C ALA A 116 7.80 -9.00 5.55
N LEU A 117 7.71 -9.82 6.60
CA LEU A 117 8.81 -10.71 6.97
C LEU A 117 8.97 -11.89 5.99
N ARG A 118 7.87 -12.45 5.47
CA ARG A 118 7.91 -13.47 4.41
C ARG A 118 8.56 -12.92 3.13
N PHE A 119 8.12 -11.75 2.69
CA PHE A 119 8.69 -11.04 1.55
C PHE A 119 10.19 -10.80 1.73
N ASN A 120 10.62 -10.28 2.89
CA ASN A 120 12.03 -10.10 3.20
C ASN A 120 12.84 -11.41 3.17
N GLY A 121 12.24 -12.53 3.61
CA GLY A 121 12.84 -13.85 3.51
C GLY A 121 13.07 -14.28 2.06
N ILE A 122 12.07 -14.09 1.20
CA ILE A 122 12.14 -14.40 -0.24
C ILE A 122 13.21 -13.56 -0.94
N LEU A 123 13.28 -12.26 -0.63
CA LEU A 123 14.32 -11.40 -1.19
C LEU A 123 15.74 -11.86 -0.80
N ARG A 124 15.94 -12.31 0.44
CA ARG A 124 17.24 -12.83 0.90
C ARG A 124 17.61 -14.15 0.25
N SER A 125 16.65 -15.04 0.01
CA SER A 125 16.91 -16.32 -0.65
C SER A 125 17.07 -16.21 -2.17
N ARG A 126 16.77 -15.03 -2.76
CA ARG A 126 16.82 -14.76 -4.20
C ARG A 126 15.99 -15.76 -5.03
N ASN A 127 14.91 -16.29 -4.44
CA ASN A 127 14.06 -17.29 -5.07
C ASN A 127 12.90 -16.60 -5.82
N SER A 128 13.03 -16.49 -7.14
CA SER A 128 12.02 -15.85 -8.01
C SER A 128 10.72 -16.64 -8.08
N GLU A 129 10.76 -17.97 -8.00
CA GLU A 129 9.56 -18.81 -7.99
C GLU A 129 8.75 -18.62 -6.70
N ALA A 130 9.43 -18.53 -5.55
CA ALA A 130 8.80 -18.22 -4.27
C ALA A 130 8.20 -16.80 -4.26
N LEU A 131 8.84 -15.85 -4.96
CA LEU A 131 8.29 -14.50 -5.13
C LEU A 131 7.01 -14.51 -5.98
N ALA A 132 6.99 -15.23 -7.10
CA ALA A 132 5.81 -15.36 -7.94
C ALA A 132 4.63 -15.96 -7.15
N LYS A 133 4.87 -17.09 -6.45
CA LYS A 133 3.85 -17.71 -5.57
C LYS A 133 3.37 -16.79 -4.45
N TRP A 134 4.23 -15.93 -3.93
CA TRP A 134 3.86 -14.96 -2.90
C TRP A 134 2.99 -13.82 -3.44
N ILE A 135 3.21 -13.39 -4.68
CA ILE A 135 2.36 -12.40 -5.36
C ILE A 135 0.96 -12.97 -5.60
N ASP A 136 0.87 -14.25 -5.95
CA ASP A 136 -0.39 -14.95 -6.22
C ASP A 136 -1.10 -15.46 -4.94
N ASP A 137 -0.49 -15.27 -3.75
CA ASP A 137 -1.03 -15.74 -2.47
C ASP A 137 -2.35 -15.03 -2.14
N PRO A 138 -3.47 -15.76 -1.94
CA PRO A 138 -4.80 -15.19 -1.64
C PRO A 138 -4.87 -14.46 -0.29
N LEU A 139 -3.80 -14.43 0.51
CA LEU A 139 -3.68 -13.46 1.61
C LEU A 139 -3.54 -12.00 1.16
N THR A 140 -3.21 -11.73 -0.11
CA THR A 140 -3.23 -10.37 -0.66
C THR A 140 -4.64 -9.81 -0.87
N PRO A 141 -5.67 -10.58 -1.31
CA PRO A 141 -7.06 -10.14 -1.31
C PRO A 141 -7.76 -10.20 0.05
N SER A 142 -7.29 -10.96 1.06
CA SER A 142 -7.92 -10.94 2.39
C SER A 142 -7.68 -9.63 3.15
N LEU A 143 -6.58 -8.92 2.86
CA LEU A 143 -6.40 -7.52 3.27
C LEU A 143 -7.35 -6.55 2.55
N ARG A 144 -7.68 -6.82 1.28
CA ARG A 144 -8.74 -6.07 0.57
C ARG A 144 -10.09 -6.35 1.19
N GLN A 145 -10.39 -7.60 1.54
CA GLN A 145 -11.67 -8.01 2.12
C GLN A 145 -11.84 -7.57 3.58
N HIS A 146 -10.81 -7.51 4.42
CA HIS A 146 -10.96 -6.95 5.77
C HIS A 146 -11.22 -5.44 5.75
N ALA A 147 -10.59 -4.70 4.82
CA ALA A 147 -10.94 -3.30 4.54
C ALA A 147 -12.33 -3.15 3.90
N PHE A 148 -12.83 -4.18 3.20
CA PHE A 148 -14.15 -4.20 2.57
C PHE A 148 -15.28 -4.61 3.53
N ARG A 149 -15.01 -5.51 4.48
CA ARG A 149 -15.99 -6.06 5.44
C ARG A 149 -16.30 -5.08 6.57
N GLN A 150 -15.43 -4.10 6.81
CA GLN A 150 -15.72 -2.93 7.66
C GLN A 150 -16.52 -1.84 6.93
N ARG A 151 -16.65 -1.91 5.60
CA ARG A 151 -17.35 -0.91 4.75
C ARG A 151 -18.78 -1.31 4.37
N PHE A 152 -19.20 -2.56 4.60
CA PHE A 152 -20.52 -3.07 4.17
C PHE A 152 -21.16 -4.10 5.15
N ALA A 153 -21.13 -3.84 6.46
CA ALA A 153 -22.08 -4.46 7.38
C ALA A 153 -23.12 -3.39 7.78
N PRO A 154 -24.40 -3.53 7.41
CA PRO A 154 -25.42 -2.64 7.95
C PRO A 154 -25.51 -2.91 9.46
N GLY A 155 -25.33 -1.87 10.26
CA GLY A 155 -25.61 -1.92 11.69
C GLY A 155 -27.07 -2.33 11.91
N TYR A 156 -27.27 -3.28 12.81
CA TYR A 156 -28.53 -3.43 13.53
C TYR A 156 -28.45 -2.62 14.81
#